data_AF-A0AAW9S358-F1
#
_entry.id   AF-A0AAW9S358-F1
#
_cell.length_a   1.000
_cell.length_b   1.000
_cell.length_c   1.000
_cell.angle_alpha   90.00
_cell.angle_beta   90.00
_cell.angle_gamma   90.00
#
_symmetry.space_group_name_H-M   'P 1'
#
loop_
_entity.id
_entity.type
_entity.pdbx_description
1 polymer ?
#
loop_
_entity_poly.entity_id
_entity_poly.type
_entity_poly.pdbx_seq_one_letter_code
_entity_poly.pdbx_strand_id
1 'polypeptide(L)'
;MGAWGTKVFEDDLSFDWYDEFCESDQSIEKLENAFEDVIETEDYLDHEFGIAALVSAELLAAALGAPSEDFPKEDYHQGEDGDDPLPLLNLGRIREDIDAELVEKARKAVKKVGHFSHSEIRELWEESDSYEEWLRTLSELIERLKM
;
A
#
# COMPACT_ATOMS: atom_id res chain seq x y z
N MET A 1 -4.52 14.89 -7.40
CA MET A 1 -4.33 13.89 -6.34
C MET A 1 -5.37 14.11 -5.26
N GLY A 2 -5.94 13.03 -4.74
CA GLY A 2 -6.68 13.01 -3.47
C GLY A 2 -5.74 13.05 -2.26
N ALA A 3 -4.43 12.83 -2.45
CA ALA A 3 -3.43 12.95 -1.40
C ALA A 3 -3.41 14.31 -0.69
N TRP A 4 -3.36 14.27 0.65
CA TRP A 4 -3.08 15.42 1.52
C TRP A 4 -1.74 15.33 2.23
N GLY A 5 -1.00 14.24 2.04
CA GLY A 5 0.33 14.02 2.59
C GLY A 5 1.10 12.95 1.82
N THR A 6 2.36 12.74 2.19
CA THR A 6 3.30 11.87 1.46
C THR A 6 3.32 10.44 1.97
N LYS A 7 2.60 10.14 3.05
CA LYS A 7 2.46 8.78 3.57
C LYS A 7 1.39 8.02 2.78
N VAL A 8 1.41 6.70 2.88
CA VAL A 8 0.54 5.84 2.06
C VAL A 8 -0.93 6.04 2.44
N PHE A 9 -1.28 6.14 3.72
CA PHE A 9 -2.65 6.37 4.19
C PHE A 9 -2.98 7.87 4.31
N GLU A 10 -2.35 8.69 3.47
CA GLU A 10 -2.69 10.11 3.30
C GLU A 10 -3.20 10.39 1.88
N ASP A 11 -3.86 9.40 1.27
CA ASP A 11 -4.54 9.47 -0.04
C ASP A 11 -5.89 8.73 -0.01
N ASP A 12 -6.91 9.31 -0.65
CA ASP A 12 -8.27 8.75 -0.72
C ASP A 12 -8.29 7.34 -1.33
N LEU A 13 -7.57 7.11 -2.43
CA LEU A 13 -7.51 5.81 -3.10
C LEU A 13 -6.89 4.74 -2.21
N SER A 14 -6.02 5.15 -1.28
CA SER A 14 -5.40 4.21 -0.34
C SER A 14 -6.42 3.66 0.63
N PHE A 15 -7.36 4.51 1.10
CA PHE A 15 -8.46 4.07 1.96
C PHE A 15 -9.50 3.26 1.18
N ASP A 16 -9.85 3.66 -0.04
CA ASP A 16 -10.77 2.89 -0.89
C ASP A 16 -10.26 1.45 -1.07
N TRP A 17 -8.98 1.28 -1.38
CA TRP A 17 -8.39 -0.04 -1.54
C TRP A 17 -8.28 -0.81 -0.21
N TYR A 18 -7.92 -0.12 0.88
CA TYR A 18 -7.84 -0.72 2.22
C TYR A 18 -9.19 -1.26 2.70
N ASP A 19 -10.25 -0.49 2.51
CA ASP A 19 -11.61 -0.85 2.86
C ASP A 19 -12.06 -2.07 2.06
N GLU A 20 -11.85 -2.05 0.74
CA GLU A 20 -12.15 -3.19 -0.12
C GLU A 20 -11.38 -4.45 0.31
N PHE A 21 -10.12 -4.31 0.75
CA PHE A 21 -9.36 -5.44 1.29
C PHE A 21 -9.97 -5.96 2.60
N CYS A 22 -10.35 -5.08 3.51
CA CYS A 22 -10.95 -5.45 4.79
C CYS A 22 -12.32 -6.14 4.63
N GLU A 23 -13.15 -5.66 3.69
CA GLU A 23 -14.45 -6.25 3.33
C GLU A 23 -14.32 -7.58 2.59
N SER A 24 -13.18 -7.83 1.94
CA SER A 24 -12.88 -9.09 1.26
C SER A 24 -12.49 -10.21 2.24
N ASP A 25 -11.99 -11.32 1.70
CA ASP A 25 -11.48 -12.44 2.49
C ASP A 25 -10.09 -12.19 3.07
N GLN A 26 -9.51 -10.99 2.87
CA GLN A 26 -8.19 -10.57 3.33
C GLN A 26 -7.09 -11.55 2.88
N SER A 27 -7.13 -11.98 1.61
CA SER A 27 -6.25 -13.00 1.04
C SER A 27 -4.87 -12.45 0.65
N ILE A 28 -3.84 -13.26 0.84
CA ILE A 28 -2.48 -12.97 0.34
C ILE A 28 -2.47 -12.86 -1.19
N GLU A 29 -3.27 -13.66 -1.89
CA GLU A 29 -3.39 -13.61 -3.35
C GLU A 29 -3.75 -12.20 -3.84
N LYS A 30 -4.63 -11.48 -3.13
CA LYS A 30 -4.97 -10.10 -3.47
C LYS A 30 -3.78 -9.13 -3.31
N LEU A 31 -2.96 -9.31 -2.28
CA LEU A 31 -1.73 -8.52 -2.09
C LEU A 31 -0.72 -8.84 -3.20
N GLU A 32 -0.55 -10.12 -3.51
CA GLU A 32 0.37 -10.60 -4.54
C GLU A 32 0.00 -10.07 -5.92
N ASN A 33 -1.28 -10.16 -6.30
CA ASN A 33 -1.80 -9.61 -7.56
C ASN A 33 -1.52 -8.11 -7.68
N ALA A 34 -1.72 -7.33 -6.62
CA ALA A 34 -1.41 -5.90 -6.66
C ALA A 34 0.09 -5.62 -6.91
N PHE A 35 0.98 -6.46 -6.39
CA PHE A 35 2.41 -6.34 -6.70
C PHE A 35 2.70 -6.77 -8.14
N GLU A 36 2.08 -7.84 -8.63
CA GLU A 36 2.25 -8.35 -9.99
C GLU A 36 1.75 -7.36 -11.04
N ASP A 37 0.57 -6.75 -10.85
CA ASP A 37 0.03 -5.71 -11.72
C ASP A 37 1.04 -4.58 -11.94
N VAL A 38 1.69 -4.13 -10.86
CA VAL A 38 2.77 -3.13 -10.95
C VAL A 38 4.00 -3.71 -11.63
N ILE A 39 4.50 -4.88 -11.23
CA ILE A 39 5.74 -5.49 -11.75
C ILE A 39 5.64 -5.77 -13.26
N GLU A 40 4.48 -6.22 -13.74
CA GLU A 40 4.24 -6.60 -15.13
C GLU A 40 3.92 -5.41 -16.04
N THR A 41 3.48 -4.27 -15.50
CA THR A 41 3.17 -3.08 -16.31
C THR A 41 4.40 -2.50 -17.03
N GLU A 42 4.48 -2.61 -18.35
CA GLU A 42 5.64 -2.12 -19.12
C GLU A 42 5.44 -0.74 -19.76
N ASP A 43 4.20 -0.35 -20.04
CA ASP A 43 3.89 0.84 -20.83
C ASP A 43 3.66 2.09 -19.98
N TYR A 44 2.62 2.07 -19.15
CA TYR A 44 2.23 3.19 -18.29
C TYR A 44 1.61 2.65 -17.00
N LEU A 45 2.14 3.07 -15.85
CA LEU A 45 1.64 2.68 -14.54
C LEU A 45 0.62 3.69 -14.03
N ASP A 46 -0.65 3.29 -14.10
CA ASP A 46 -1.79 4.07 -13.59
C ASP A 46 -1.69 4.26 -12.07
N HIS A 47 -2.26 5.36 -11.60
CA HIS A 47 -2.21 5.75 -10.19
C HIS A 47 -2.81 4.68 -9.27
N GLU A 48 -3.97 4.11 -9.66
CA GLU A 48 -4.68 3.10 -8.86
C GLU A 48 -3.83 1.85 -8.60
N PHE A 49 -3.12 1.33 -9.60
CA PHE A 49 -2.21 0.18 -9.41
C PHE A 49 -1.02 0.52 -8.53
N GLY A 50 -0.48 1.73 -8.67
CA GLY A 50 0.57 2.23 -7.78
C GLY A 50 0.11 2.24 -6.33
N ILE A 51 -1.06 2.83 -6.05
CA ILE A 51 -1.64 2.91 -4.71
C ILE A 51 -1.94 1.51 -4.15
N ALA A 52 -2.60 0.64 -4.92
CA ALA A 52 -2.90 -0.74 -4.53
C ALA A 52 -1.65 -1.49 -4.05
N ALA A 53 -0.54 -1.36 -4.78
CA ALA A 53 0.73 -1.97 -4.39
C ALA A 53 1.35 -1.32 -3.14
N LEU A 54 1.25 0.00 -2.98
CA LEU A 54 1.77 0.69 -1.78
C LEU A 54 0.99 0.27 -0.52
N VAL A 55 -0.35 0.25 -0.59
CA VAL A 55 -1.18 -0.20 0.55
C VAL A 55 -0.95 -1.67 0.85
N SER A 56 -0.86 -2.53 -0.18
CA SER A 56 -0.51 -3.95 -0.01
C SER A 56 0.83 -4.13 0.70
N ALA A 57 1.83 -3.31 0.37
CA ALA A 57 3.12 -3.33 1.03
C ALA A 57 3.04 -2.84 2.50
N GLU A 58 2.22 -1.85 2.81
CA GLU A 58 1.98 -1.42 4.20
C GLU A 58 1.30 -2.50 5.03
N LEU A 59 0.30 -3.20 4.47
CA LEU A 59 -0.34 -4.35 5.12
C LEU A 59 0.68 -5.45 5.42
N LEU A 60 1.57 -5.75 4.47
CA LEU A 60 2.63 -6.74 4.64
C LEU A 60 3.62 -6.32 5.73
N ALA A 61 4.04 -5.05 5.73
CA ALA A 61 4.92 -4.49 6.77
C ALA A 61 4.25 -4.54 8.17
N ALA A 62 2.96 -4.22 8.25
CA ALA A 62 2.18 -4.32 9.49
C ALA A 62 2.09 -5.77 9.99
N ALA A 63 1.80 -6.73 9.10
CA ALA A 63 1.78 -8.16 9.44
C ALA A 63 3.16 -8.70 9.88
N LEU A 64 4.24 -8.15 9.33
CA LEU A 64 5.62 -8.43 9.77
C LEU A 64 5.96 -7.78 11.13
N GLY A 65 5.10 -6.89 11.65
CA GLY A 65 5.25 -6.24 12.95
C GLY A 65 5.87 -4.84 12.89
N ALA A 66 5.92 -4.24 11.71
CA ALA A 66 6.45 -2.90 11.46
C ALA A 66 5.43 -2.02 10.70
N PRO A 67 4.25 -1.72 11.27
CA PRO A 67 3.28 -0.81 10.67
C PRO A 67 3.84 0.61 10.57
N SER A 68 3.30 1.40 9.64
CA SER A 68 3.61 2.83 9.55
C SER A 68 2.93 3.62 10.68
N GLU A 69 3.33 4.87 10.87
CA GLU A 69 2.73 5.74 11.90
C GLU A 69 1.25 6.08 11.59
N ASP A 70 0.95 6.24 10.31
CA ASP A 70 -0.36 6.55 9.73
C ASP A 70 -1.21 5.29 9.46
N PHE A 71 -0.72 4.10 9.78
CA PHE A 71 -1.45 2.86 9.56
C PHE A 71 -2.83 2.90 10.27
N PRO A 72 -3.93 2.50 9.59
CA PRO A 72 -5.27 2.57 10.16
C PRO A 72 -5.37 1.83 11.50
N LYS A 73 -5.96 2.50 12.49
CA LYS A 73 -6.11 1.99 13.87
C LYS A 73 -7.48 1.37 14.07
N GLU A 74 -7.66 0.68 15.19
CA GLU A 74 -8.94 0.02 15.53
C GLU A 74 -10.15 0.97 15.47
N ASP A 75 -9.99 2.24 15.84
CA ASP A 75 -11.07 3.25 15.76
C ASP A 75 -11.55 3.50 14.32
N TYR A 76 -10.69 3.34 13.31
CA TYR A 76 -11.09 3.44 11.90
C TYR A 76 -12.12 2.37 11.53
N HIS A 77 -12.01 1.17 12.10
CA HIS A 77 -12.91 0.05 11.83
C HIS A 77 -14.26 0.14 12.55
N GLN A 78 -14.40 1.05 13.52
CA GLN A 78 -15.66 1.18 14.29
C GLN A 78 -16.76 1.87 13.47
N GLY A 79 -16.40 2.55 12.37
CA GLY A 79 -17.30 3.40 11.60
C GLY A 79 -17.60 4.72 12.34
N GLU A 80 -18.09 5.71 11.61
CA GLU A 80 -18.71 6.89 12.24
C GLU A 80 -20.18 6.60 12.58
N ASP A 81 -20.81 7.46 13.38
CA ASP A 81 -22.21 7.32 13.82
C ASP A 81 -23.17 7.15 12.61
N GLY A 82 -23.51 5.89 12.28
CA GLY A 82 -24.47 5.54 11.24
C GLY A 82 -23.95 4.68 10.10
N ASP A 83 -22.63 4.46 10.01
CA ASP A 83 -22.03 3.55 9.02
C ASP A 83 -21.81 2.15 9.58
N ASP A 84 -21.84 1.15 8.70
CA ASP A 84 -21.54 -0.23 9.08
C ASP A 84 -20.04 -0.35 9.43
N PRO A 85 -19.67 -1.06 10.52
CA PRO A 85 -18.28 -1.20 10.91
C PRO A 85 -17.51 -2.04 9.89
N LEU A 86 -16.29 -1.62 9.57
CA LEU A 86 -15.40 -2.32 8.67
C LEU A 86 -14.80 -3.56 9.37
N PRO A 87 -14.73 -4.74 8.72
CA PRO A 87 -14.11 -5.91 9.33
C PRO A 87 -12.67 -5.64 9.76
N LEU A 88 -12.30 -6.09 10.98
CA LEU A 88 -10.94 -5.92 11.49
C LEU A 88 -9.93 -6.72 10.66
N LEU A 89 -8.74 -6.15 10.48
CA LEU A 89 -7.62 -6.86 9.87
C LEU A 89 -7.17 -8.04 10.71
N ASN A 90 -7.01 -9.19 10.06
CA ASN A 90 -6.37 -10.36 10.65
C ASN A 90 -4.89 -10.43 10.23
N LEU A 91 -4.07 -9.51 10.76
CA LEU A 91 -2.63 -9.47 10.51
C LEU A 91 -1.92 -10.79 10.89
N GLY A 92 -2.46 -11.53 11.86
CA GLY A 92 -1.94 -12.85 12.26
C GLY A 92 -2.08 -13.88 11.12
N ARG A 93 -3.25 -13.97 10.50
CA ARG A 93 -3.50 -14.83 9.34
C ARG A 93 -2.63 -14.41 8.16
N ILE A 94 -2.60 -13.12 7.84
CA ILE A 94 -1.75 -12.59 6.75
C ILE A 94 -0.30 -13.03 6.99
N ARG A 95 0.21 -12.84 8.22
CA ARG A 95 1.58 -13.22 8.60
C ARG A 95 1.90 -14.70 8.41
N GLU A 96 0.94 -15.61 8.66
CA GLU A 96 1.15 -17.06 8.50
C GLU A 96 1.45 -17.46 7.06
N ASP A 97 0.90 -16.72 6.09
CA ASP A 97 1.02 -16.97 4.67
C ASP A 97 2.13 -16.13 3.99
N ILE A 98 2.84 -15.26 4.73
CA ILE A 98 3.96 -14.48 4.16
C ILE A 98 5.18 -15.37 3.98
N ASP A 99 5.70 -15.40 2.75
CA ASP A 99 7.00 -15.98 2.44
C ASP A 99 8.00 -14.94 1.90
N ALA A 100 9.23 -15.39 1.69
CA ALA A 100 10.31 -14.53 1.20
C ALA A 100 10.10 -14.08 -0.25
N GLU A 101 9.35 -14.83 -1.07
CA GLU A 101 9.06 -14.47 -2.45
C GLU A 101 8.08 -13.30 -2.51
N LEU A 102 7.01 -13.37 -1.73
CA LEU A 102 6.03 -12.29 -1.61
C LEU A 102 6.67 -10.99 -1.11
N VAL A 103 7.53 -11.06 -0.09
CA VAL A 103 8.26 -9.87 0.40
C VAL A 103 9.17 -9.29 -0.69
N GLU A 104 9.78 -10.13 -1.52
CA GLU A 104 10.62 -9.67 -2.62
C GLU A 104 9.80 -9.03 -3.75
N LYS A 105 8.62 -9.59 -4.08
CA LYS A 105 7.63 -8.97 -4.98
C LYS A 105 7.18 -7.61 -4.45
N ALA A 106 6.80 -7.50 -3.18
CA ALA A 106 6.43 -6.24 -2.55
C ALA A 106 7.53 -5.17 -2.70
N ARG A 107 8.78 -5.52 -2.39
CA ARG A 107 9.92 -4.60 -2.53
C ARG A 107 10.18 -4.20 -3.98
N LYS A 108 9.99 -5.10 -4.95
CA LYS A 108 10.10 -4.79 -6.38
C LYS A 108 9.01 -3.83 -6.83
N ALA A 109 7.77 -4.08 -6.44
CA ALA A 109 6.63 -3.23 -6.78
C ALA A 109 6.82 -1.82 -6.22
N VAL A 110 7.12 -1.66 -4.92
CA VAL A 110 7.35 -0.34 -4.30
C VAL A 110 8.50 0.42 -4.97
N LYS A 111 9.60 -0.27 -5.30
CA LYS A 111 10.71 0.36 -6.06
C LYS A 111 10.27 0.82 -7.44
N LYS A 112 9.45 0.01 -8.13
CA LYS A 112 8.96 0.36 -9.46
C LYS A 112 8.05 1.58 -9.41
N VAL A 113 7.12 1.66 -8.45
CA VAL A 113 6.27 2.84 -8.21
C VAL A 113 7.11 4.11 -8.08
N GLY A 114 8.19 4.08 -7.29
CA GLY A 114 9.05 5.25 -7.07
C GLY A 114 10.00 5.61 -8.21
N HIS A 115 10.27 4.72 -9.16
CA HIS A 115 11.35 4.89 -10.15
C HIS A 115 10.92 4.73 -11.61
N PHE A 116 9.75 4.17 -11.87
CA PHE A 116 9.29 3.95 -13.24
C PHE A 116 8.82 5.26 -13.86
N SER A 117 9.48 5.69 -14.93
CA SER A 117 9.29 7.03 -15.48
C SER A 117 7.95 7.25 -16.16
N HIS A 118 7.30 6.19 -16.64
CA HIS A 118 5.99 6.25 -17.27
C HIS A 118 4.93 5.84 -16.23
N SER A 119 4.68 6.72 -15.26
CA SER A 119 3.80 6.40 -14.14
C SER A 119 3.04 7.64 -13.69
N GLU A 120 1.71 7.54 -13.67
CA GLU A 120 0.82 8.63 -13.28
C GLU A 120 1.13 9.12 -11.85
N ILE A 121 1.24 8.19 -10.90
CA ILE A 121 1.55 8.51 -9.51
C ILE A 121 2.91 9.23 -9.39
N ARG A 122 3.91 8.81 -10.15
CA ARG A 122 5.22 9.46 -10.11
C ARG A 122 5.19 10.84 -10.75
N GLU A 123 4.55 10.99 -11.92
CA GLU A 123 4.37 12.27 -12.60
C GLU A 123 3.70 13.29 -11.66
N LEU A 124 2.63 12.86 -10.98
CA LEU A 124 1.90 13.63 -9.99
C LEU A 124 2.80 14.11 -8.83
N TRP A 125 3.64 13.23 -8.27
CA TRP A 125 4.56 13.62 -7.20
C TRP A 125 5.73 14.46 -7.70
N GLU A 126 6.25 14.24 -8.91
CA GLU A 126 7.31 15.04 -9.52
C GLU A 126 6.90 16.49 -9.77
N GLU A 127 5.61 16.73 -10.01
CA GLU A 127 5.04 18.07 -10.13
C GLU A 127 4.79 18.76 -8.77
N SER A 128 4.96 18.06 -7.65
CA SER A 128 4.76 18.57 -6.29
C SER A 128 6.06 19.07 -5.65
N ASP A 129 5.92 19.91 -4.61
CA ASP A 129 7.07 20.35 -3.78
C ASP A 129 7.59 19.25 -2.82
N SER A 130 6.90 18.12 -2.72
CA SER A 130 7.16 17.04 -1.75
C SER A 130 7.67 15.75 -2.39
N TYR A 131 8.10 15.77 -3.66
CA TYR A 131 8.59 14.58 -4.36
C TYR A 131 9.68 13.81 -3.59
N GLU A 132 10.69 14.52 -3.08
CA GLU A 132 11.77 13.89 -2.33
C GLU A 132 11.30 13.27 -1.02
N GLU A 133 10.29 13.86 -0.38
CA GLU A 133 9.70 13.35 0.85
C GLU A 133 8.89 12.09 0.58
N TRP A 134 8.10 12.07 -0.49
CA TRP A 134 7.40 10.87 -0.96
C TRP A 134 8.38 9.72 -1.28
N LEU A 135 9.48 9.98 -1.98
CA LEU A 135 10.51 8.96 -2.24
C LEU A 135 11.15 8.42 -0.94
N ARG A 136 11.26 9.25 0.11
CA ARG A 136 11.72 8.79 1.43
C ARG A 136 10.68 7.88 2.07
N THR A 137 9.39 8.21 2.02
CA THR A 137 8.30 7.31 2.47
C THR A 137 8.44 5.93 1.83
N LEU A 138 8.61 5.86 0.50
CA LEU A 138 8.76 4.59 -0.21
C LEU A 138 10.01 3.82 0.22
N SER A 139 11.11 4.54 0.45
CA SER A 139 12.36 3.94 0.93
C SER A 139 12.21 3.36 2.33
N GLU A 140 11.53 4.07 3.23
CA GLU A 140 11.23 3.61 4.59
C GLU A 140 10.30 2.39 4.60
N LEU A 141 9.31 2.36 3.72
CA LEU A 141 8.45 1.20 3.52
C LEU A 141 9.27 -0.03 3.08
N ILE A 142 10.15 0.11 2.09
CA ILE A 142 11.06 -0.97 1.65
C ILE A 142 11.94 -1.48 2.81
N GLU A 143 12.36 -0.59 3.72
CA GLU A 143 13.19 -0.95 4.87
C GLU A 143 12.41 -1.69 5.96
N ARG A 144 11.10 -1.46 6.08
CA ARG A 144 10.19 -2.20 6.98
C ARG A 144 9.81 -3.57 6.43
N LEU A 145 9.87 -3.76 5.10
CA LEU A 145 9.68 -5.04 4.42
C LEU A 145 10.92 -5.95 4.56
N LYS A 146 11.18 -6.42 5.78
CA LYS A 146 12.27 -7.35 6.08
C LYS A 146 11.75 -8.50 6.95
N MET A 147 12.16 -9.71 6.62
CA MET A 147 11.98 -10.91 7.46
C MET A 147 13.12 -11.06 8.47
#